data_AF-A0AAN4WTE9-F1
#
_entry.id   AF-A0AAN4WTE9-F1
#
_cell.length_a   1.000
_cell.length_b   1.000
_cell.length_c   1.000
_cell.angle_alpha   90.00
_cell.angle_beta   90.00
_cell.angle_gamma   90.00
#
_symmetry.space_group_name_H-M   'P 1'
#
loop_
_entity.id
_entity.type
_entity.pdbx_description
1 polymer ?
#
loop_
_entity_poly.entity_id
_entity_poly.type
_entity_poly.pdbx_seq_one_letter_code
_entity_poly.pdbx_strand_id
1 'polypeptide(L)'
;MTQDIQSSVRRSATTQNTEAYYQQLLGRIAENPGVLIPANADTQALMPFNGYYPLANAVGAFFAVDTNMVVHPQAAAPFFDLTLIVSLDGKTATRYAFTGTFDGTTLSQTWETGGLSIQLTFTRPQGGFGPVASCSGTIALPGQAAVPVVGSTYNNPIPASLFAGDYFDEDSGSKVAHIGADNQLQYDGGTNTGTLAPVTTYLYNLNMYFFTFMQGSAKVNLIMGTAAEQGFACNNMISGTGGSLVSRSLVTIPKAQKPALELYDLSGCQLADFSGYYTIQGTAAQPLQPTAFVSIQSQYATVLPDTGWDLNFVMISVSLDGVTSQGYYFNPFTMSFKGGTLSMPDQGIKLQLTRGYSAGNGALASLSGTIGGQAITGSTLFNPVPLSAFQGAPMTNSQSDTLTVNNDNEVHYNGTDMDSIIYVPLMYILAYPASNPTVVMSFGTDGTHGNACIVTTQANTADRKTTSVWGIPS
;
A
#
# COMPACT_ATOMS: atom_id res chain seq x y z
N MET A 1 3.95 -4.54 40.89
CA MET A 1 3.01 -5.14 39.91
C MET A 1 2.46 -4.14 38.89
N THR A 2 2.07 -2.90 39.26
CA THR A 2 1.61 -1.88 38.28
C THR A 2 2.75 -1.21 37.49
N GLN A 3 3.98 -1.21 38.00
CA GLN A 3 5.17 -0.67 37.32
C GLN A 3 5.75 -1.60 36.23
N ASP A 4 5.63 -2.93 36.38
CA ASP A 4 6.10 -3.92 35.40
C ASP A 4 5.20 -4.01 34.16
N ILE A 5 3.94 -3.59 34.27
CA ILE A 5 3.04 -3.50 33.12
C ILE A 5 3.40 -2.26 32.27
N GLN A 6 3.82 -1.15 32.89
CA GLN A 6 4.24 0.03 32.12
C GLN A 6 5.61 -0.13 31.45
N SER A 7 6.55 -0.90 32.03
CA SER A 7 7.85 -1.16 31.41
C SER A 7 7.75 -2.14 30.24
N SER A 8 6.87 -3.15 30.32
CA SER A 8 6.61 -4.10 29.22
C SER A 8 5.77 -3.51 28.07
N VAL A 9 4.95 -2.47 28.34
CA VAL A 9 4.24 -1.70 27.30
C VAL A 9 5.17 -0.74 26.55
N ARG A 10 6.29 -0.30 27.16
CA ARG A 10 7.26 0.64 26.56
C ARG A 10 8.30 -0.03 25.63
N ARG A 11 8.43 -1.35 25.67
CA ARG A 11 9.23 -2.16 24.73
C ARG A 11 8.42 -3.39 24.33
N SER A 12 7.76 -3.38 23.19
CA SER A 12 7.51 -4.65 22.50
C SER A 12 8.87 -5.22 22.10
N ALA A 13 9.08 -6.51 22.32
CA ALA A 13 10.36 -7.19 22.11
C ALA A 13 11.07 -6.73 20.82
N THR A 14 12.33 -6.32 20.96
CA THR A 14 13.30 -6.16 19.87
C THR A 14 13.23 -7.41 18.98
N THR A 15 13.02 -7.23 17.67
CA THR A 15 12.97 -8.26 16.58
C THR A 15 11.66 -8.98 16.26
N GLN A 16 10.48 -8.36 16.41
CA GLN A 16 9.24 -8.96 15.89
C GLN A 16 8.88 -8.48 14.48
N ASN A 17 8.72 -9.43 13.55
CA ASN A 17 8.09 -9.20 12.25
C ASN A 17 6.64 -8.69 12.41
N THR A 18 6.06 -8.19 11.32
CA THR A 18 4.71 -7.58 11.36
C THR A 18 3.66 -8.56 11.84
N GLU A 19 3.77 -9.83 11.41
CA GLU A 19 2.85 -10.88 11.78
C GLU A 19 2.83 -11.17 13.29
N ALA A 20 4.00 -11.38 13.91
CA ALA A 20 4.13 -11.63 15.33
C ALA A 20 3.61 -10.45 16.15
N TYR A 21 3.90 -9.23 15.70
CA TYR A 21 3.41 -8.00 16.32
C TYR A 21 1.88 -7.92 16.31
N TYR A 22 1.25 -8.25 15.17
CA TYR A 22 -0.20 -8.22 15.04
C TYR A 22 -0.89 -9.29 15.88
N GLN A 23 -0.31 -10.50 15.95
CA GLN A 23 -0.81 -11.54 16.84
C GLN A 23 -0.74 -11.10 18.31
N GLN A 24 0.36 -10.48 18.72
CA GLN A 24 0.48 -9.92 20.06
C GLN A 24 -0.55 -8.80 20.30
N LEU A 25 -0.78 -7.93 19.31
CA LEU A 25 -1.75 -6.85 19.43
C LEU A 25 -3.18 -7.38 19.55
N LEU A 26 -3.59 -8.29 18.66
CA LEU A 26 -4.89 -8.96 18.71
C LEU A 26 -5.10 -9.74 20.01
N GLY A 27 -4.07 -10.47 20.48
CA GLY A 27 -4.11 -11.18 21.76
C GLY A 27 -4.32 -10.26 22.95
N ARG A 28 -3.56 -9.14 23.02
CA ARG A 28 -3.72 -8.12 24.07
C ARG A 28 -5.13 -7.53 24.10
N ILE A 29 -5.70 -7.25 22.92
CA ILE A 29 -7.06 -6.72 22.78
C ILE A 29 -8.09 -7.73 23.29
N ALA A 30 -7.92 -9.01 22.95
CA ALA A 30 -8.80 -10.08 23.39
C ALA A 30 -8.77 -10.28 24.92
N GLU A 31 -7.58 -10.17 25.54
CA GLU A 31 -7.40 -10.36 26.98
C GLU A 31 -7.86 -9.16 27.80
N ASN A 32 -7.68 -7.94 27.29
CA ASN A 32 -7.98 -6.72 28.04
C ASN A 32 -8.52 -5.60 27.14
N PRO A 33 -9.82 -5.62 26.83
CA PRO A 33 -10.42 -4.64 25.92
C PRO A 33 -10.33 -3.18 26.37
N GLY A 34 -10.06 -2.94 27.66
CA GLY A 34 -9.87 -1.62 28.25
C GLY A 34 -8.42 -1.14 28.30
N VAL A 35 -7.43 -2.00 27.99
CA VAL A 35 -6.03 -1.57 27.78
C VAL A 35 -5.94 -1.02 26.37
N LEU A 36 -6.40 0.22 26.25
CA LEU A 36 -6.07 1.07 25.12
C LEU A 36 -4.55 1.17 25.09
N ILE A 37 -3.98 0.95 23.90
CA ILE A 37 -2.65 1.47 23.55
C ILE A 37 -2.62 2.91 24.09
N PRO A 38 -1.65 3.28 24.95
CA PRO A 38 -1.69 4.56 25.63
C PRO A 38 -1.96 5.67 24.63
N ALA A 39 -3.12 6.32 24.75
CA ALA A 39 -3.54 7.30 23.77
C ALA A 39 -2.56 8.46 23.80
N ASN A 40 -1.77 8.61 22.74
CA ASN A 40 -0.97 9.80 22.51
C ASN A 40 -1.83 10.77 21.69
N ALA A 41 -2.03 11.99 22.21
CA ALA A 41 -2.84 13.01 21.57
C ALA A 41 -2.29 13.40 20.18
N ASP A 42 -0.98 13.24 19.98
CA ASP A 42 -0.29 13.63 18.75
C ASP A 42 -0.27 12.50 17.71
N THR A 43 -0.79 11.31 18.02
CA THR A 43 -0.85 10.19 17.07
C THR A 43 -1.55 10.59 15.77
N GLN A 44 -2.73 11.22 15.86
CA GLN A 44 -3.47 11.63 14.67
C GLN A 44 -2.74 12.69 13.83
N ALA A 45 -1.92 13.54 14.47
CA ALA A 45 -1.15 14.56 13.78
C ALA A 45 0.06 13.97 13.03
N LEU A 46 0.66 12.88 13.54
CA LEU A 46 1.79 12.20 12.91
C LEU A 46 1.36 11.16 11.86
N MET A 47 0.14 10.61 11.96
CA MET A 47 -0.42 9.64 11.01
C MET A 47 -0.33 10.04 9.53
N PRO A 48 -0.51 11.32 9.13
CA PRO A 48 -0.26 11.77 7.77
C PRO A 48 1.16 11.50 7.26
N PHE A 49 2.15 11.27 8.13
CA PHE A 49 3.53 10.93 7.77
C PHE A 49 3.84 9.44 7.94
N ASN A 50 2.80 8.59 7.97
CA ASN A 50 2.93 7.15 7.94
C ASN A 50 3.65 6.70 6.66
N GLY A 51 4.73 5.94 6.79
CA GLY A 51 5.56 5.54 5.66
C GLY A 51 6.88 4.91 6.07
N TYR A 52 7.51 4.22 5.11
CA TYR A 52 8.89 3.76 5.18
C TYR A 52 9.82 4.78 4.52
N TYR A 53 10.82 5.25 5.27
CA TYR A 53 11.80 6.27 4.85
C TYR A 53 13.18 5.60 4.79
N PRO A 54 13.66 5.18 3.61
CA PRO A 54 15.07 4.80 3.44
C PRO A 54 15.95 5.96 3.89
N LEU A 55 16.99 5.65 4.66
CA LEU A 55 17.92 6.64 5.18
C LEU A 55 19.25 6.56 4.44
N ALA A 56 19.80 7.72 4.09
CA ALA A 56 21.04 7.79 3.31
C ALA A 56 22.32 7.39 4.10
N ASN A 57 22.22 7.15 5.40
CA ASN A 57 23.39 6.96 6.26
C ASN A 57 24.01 5.55 6.18
N ALA A 58 23.26 4.54 5.74
CA ALA A 58 23.77 3.20 5.44
C ALA A 58 22.84 2.45 4.48
N VAL A 59 23.38 1.52 3.68
CA VAL A 59 22.58 0.67 2.78
C VAL A 59 21.59 -0.16 3.60
N GLY A 60 20.30 -0.07 3.26
CA GLY A 60 19.22 -0.75 3.97
C GLY A 60 18.77 -0.05 5.26
N ALA A 61 19.42 1.03 5.70
CA ALA A 61 18.97 1.80 6.85
C ALA A 61 17.62 2.47 6.55
N PHE A 62 16.77 2.56 7.57
CA PHE A 62 15.45 3.15 7.43
C PHE A 62 14.90 3.69 8.75
N PHE A 63 13.96 4.62 8.61
CA PHE A 63 13.03 5.03 9.65
C PHE A 63 11.62 4.77 9.13
N ALA A 64 10.70 4.28 9.96
CA ALA A 64 9.31 4.13 9.58
C ALA A 64 8.37 4.66 10.65
N VAL A 65 7.33 5.36 10.21
CA VAL A 65 6.13 5.62 10.99
C VAL A 65 5.12 4.55 10.59
N ASP A 66 4.77 3.67 11.53
CA ASP A 66 3.89 2.53 11.29
C ASP A 66 2.65 2.59 12.18
N THR A 67 1.51 2.86 11.54
CA THR A 67 0.21 3.04 12.18
C THR A 67 -0.71 1.87 11.86
N ASN A 68 -1.26 1.25 12.90
CA ASN A 68 -2.34 0.27 12.80
C ASN A 68 -3.63 0.87 13.35
N MET A 69 -4.68 0.89 12.53
CA MET A 69 -6.04 1.10 12.99
C MET A 69 -6.57 -0.20 13.60
N VAL A 70 -7.21 -0.09 14.75
CA VAL A 70 -7.79 -1.22 15.46
C VAL A 70 -9.28 -1.01 15.64
N VAL A 71 -10.07 -1.99 15.22
CA VAL A 71 -11.52 -2.02 15.41
C VAL A 71 -11.87 -3.13 16.38
N HIS A 72 -12.75 -2.83 17.33
CA HIS A 72 -13.17 -3.74 18.40
C HIS A 72 -14.61 -3.44 18.81
N PRO A 73 -15.47 -4.45 19.09
CA PRO A 73 -16.90 -4.24 19.32
C PRO A 73 -17.24 -3.45 20.59
N GLN A 74 -16.29 -3.32 21.51
CA GLN A 74 -16.48 -2.61 22.78
C GLN A 74 -16.00 -1.15 22.72
N ALA A 75 -15.38 -0.73 21.61
CA ALA A 75 -14.95 0.63 21.39
C ALA A 75 -15.96 1.37 20.49
N ALA A 76 -16.32 2.60 20.85
CA ALA A 76 -17.24 3.42 20.06
C ALA A 76 -16.62 3.96 18.76
N ALA A 77 -15.29 3.98 18.68
CA ALA A 77 -14.51 4.40 17.52
C ALA A 77 -13.22 3.55 17.44
N PRO A 78 -12.59 3.44 16.25
CA PRO A 78 -11.30 2.81 16.13
C PRO A 78 -10.24 3.53 16.98
N PHE A 79 -9.26 2.78 17.47
CA PHE A 79 -8.06 3.35 18.07
C PHE A 79 -6.84 3.09 17.19
N PHE A 80 -5.80 3.91 17.35
CA PHE A 80 -4.63 3.90 16.50
C PHE A 80 -3.38 3.56 17.31
N ASP A 81 -2.72 2.48 16.90
CA ASP A 81 -1.39 2.10 17.34
C ASP A 81 -0.34 2.77 16.46
N LEU A 82 0.42 3.72 16.97
CA LEU A 82 1.53 4.31 16.22
C LEU A 82 2.86 3.86 16.82
N THR A 83 3.68 3.26 15.96
CA THR A 83 5.04 2.86 16.31
C THR A 83 6.06 3.46 15.36
N LEU A 84 7.26 3.69 15.90
CA LEU A 84 8.42 4.17 15.18
C LEU A 84 9.38 3.00 15.02
N ILE A 85 9.76 2.66 13.80
CA ILE A 85 10.72 1.59 13.52
C ILE A 85 12.01 2.21 13.04
N VAL A 86 13.13 1.84 13.63
CA VAL A 86 14.43 2.43 13.33
C VAL A 86 15.44 1.34 13.03
N SER A 87 16.11 1.45 11.89
CA SER A 87 17.37 0.78 11.56
C SER A 87 18.37 1.81 11.08
N LEU A 88 19.45 2.04 11.83
CA LEU A 88 20.52 2.96 11.41
C LEU A 88 21.67 2.25 10.68
N ASP A 89 21.73 0.93 10.72
CA ASP A 89 22.79 0.12 10.11
C ASP A 89 22.31 -0.69 8.89
N GLY A 90 21.00 -0.74 8.65
CA GLY A 90 20.36 -1.57 7.63
C GLY A 90 20.40 -3.06 7.89
N LYS A 91 20.75 -3.48 9.11
CA LYS A 91 20.94 -4.87 9.50
C LYS A 91 20.14 -5.25 10.73
N THR A 92 19.88 -4.28 11.61
CA THR A 92 19.09 -4.46 12.82
C THR A 92 18.04 -3.37 12.87
N ALA A 93 16.81 -3.75 13.21
CA ALA A 93 15.73 -2.79 13.38
C ALA A 93 14.99 -3.03 14.70
N THR A 94 14.54 -1.94 15.29
CA THR A 94 13.75 -1.98 16.53
C THR A 94 12.47 -1.17 16.36
N ARG A 95 11.36 -1.72 16.85
CA ARG A 95 10.07 -1.05 16.97
C ARG A 95 9.99 -0.36 18.33
N TYR A 96 9.59 0.90 18.33
CA TYR A 96 9.41 1.74 19.50
C TYR A 96 7.99 2.30 19.52
N ALA A 97 7.32 2.23 20.68
CA ALA A 97 6.03 2.90 20.83
C ALA A 97 6.20 4.42 20.71
N PHE A 98 5.22 5.11 20.11
CA PHE A 98 5.21 6.56 20.06
C PHE A 98 4.71 7.17 21.37
N THR A 99 5.64 7.70 22.16
CA THR A 99 5.37 8.37 23.45
C THR A 99 5.84 9.82 23.45
N GLY A 100 6.33 10.32 22.31
CA GLY A 100 6.82 11.68 22.12
C GLY A 100 5.72 12.67 21.76
N THR A 101 6.14 13.81 21.20
CA THR A 101 5.26 14.89 20.73
C THR A 101 5.43 15.12 19.23
N PHE A 102 4.40 15.61 18.57
CA PHE A 102 4.43 16.05 17.18
C PHE A 102 3.64 17.34 16.98
N ASP A 103 4.31 18.42 16.59
CA ASP A 103 3.68 19.76 16.45
C ASP A 103 3.03 20.02 15.07
N GLY A 104 2.91 18.99 14.25
CA GLY A 104 2.49 19.08 12.84
C GLY A 104 3.64 19.08 11.84
N THR A 105 4.87 19.36 12.30
CA THR A 105 6.09 19.32 11.48
C THR A 105 7.23 18.57 12.15
N THR A 106 7.34 18.64 13.46
CA THR A 106 8.51 18.19 14.19
C THR A 106 8.15 17.11 15.18
N LEU A 107 8.76 15.94 15.01
CA LEU A 107 8.70 14.80 15.92
C LEU A 107 9.83 14.93 16.94
N SER A 108 9.47 14.90 18.22
CA SER A 108 10.41 14.80 19.33
C SER A 108 10.05 13.62 20.23
N GLN A 109 10.97 12.68 20.41
CA GLN A 109 10.82 11.56 21.35
C GLN A 109 12.13 11.32 22.07
N THR A 110 12.12 11.35 23.40
CA THR A 110 13.28 11.05 24.24
C THR A 110 12.89 10.09 25.35
N TRP A 111 13.74 9.10 25.63
CA TRP A 111 13.57 8.18 26.75
C TRP A 111 14.58 8.47 27.87
N GLU A 112 14.07 8.65 29.09
CA GLU A 112 14.79 9.22 30.24
C GLU A 112 16.04 8.45 30.70
N THR A 113 16.19 7.15 30.38
CA THR A 113 17.32 6.34 30.86
C THR A 113 18.12 5.72 29.70
N GLY A 114 19.19 6.41 29.29
CA GLY A 114 20.18 5.95 28.29
C GLY A 114 19.60 5.57 26.94
N GLY A 115 18.38 6.01 26.67
CA GLY A 115 17.50 5.45 25.66
C GLY A 115 17.41 6.30 24.39
N LEU A 116 16.57 5.81 23.49
CA LEU A 116 16.24 6.42 22.20
C LEU A 116 16.02 7.95 22.29
N SER A 117 16.61 8.69 21.35
CA SER A 117 16.28 10.08 21.07
C SER A 117 16.01 10.25 19.58
N ILE A 118 14.86 10.82 19.23
CA ILE A 118 14.45 11.12 17.85
C ILE A 118 14.05 12.59 17.81
N GLN A 119 14.68 13.34 16.92
CA GLN A 119 14.33 14.72 16.61
C GLN A 119 14.31 14.88 15.10
N LEU A 120 13.11 14.79 14.50
CA LEU A 120 12.93 14.82 13.04
C LEU A 120 11.95 15.91 12.63
N THR A 121 12.28 16.66 11.60
CA THR A 121 11.37 17.58 10.92
C THR A 121 10.88 16.93 9.63
N PHE A 122 9.57 16.90 9.46
CA PHE A 122 8.88 16.38 8.30
C PHE A 122 8.41 17.50 7.38
N THR A 123 8.43 17.21 6.09
CA THR A 123 7.91 18.09 5.05
C THR A 123 7.13 17.28 4.02
N ARG A 124 6.14 17.91 3.38
CA ARG A 124 5.45 17.37 2.21
C ARG A 124 5.74 18.26 1.00
N PRO A 125 6.28 17.71 -0.09
CA PRO A 125 6.51 18.49 -1.30
C PRO A 125 5.17 18.97 -1.88
N GLN A 126 5.20 20.17 -2.47
CA GLN A 126 4.06 20.77 -3.14
C GLN A 126 4.18 20.51 -4.64
N GLY A 127 3.38 19.57 -5.14
CA GLY A 127 3.33 19.22 -6.57
C GLY A 127 4.45 18.26 -7.03
N GLY A 128 4.22 17.63 -8.18
CA GLY A 128 5.18 16.71 -8.82
C GLY A 128 4.94 15.22 -8.54
N PHE A 129 5.54 14.39 -9.39
CA PHE A 129 5.70 12.94 -9.19
C PHE A 129 6.90 12.69 -8.26
N GLY A 130 6.87 11.59 -7.49
CA GLY A 130 7.98 11.23 -6.60
C GLY A 130 7.55 10.98 -5.15
N PRO A 131 8.50 11.10 -4.19
CA PRO A 131 8.21 11.00 -2.77
C PRO A 131 7.16 12.01 -2.31
N VAL A 132 6.30 11.61 -1.37
CA VAL A 132 5.14 12.39 -0.88
C VAL A 132 5.36 13.01 0.48
N ALA A 133 6.41 12.59 1.17
CA ALA A 133 6.90 13.18 2.40
C ALA A 133 8.40 12.91 2.56
N SER A 134 9.09 13.80 3.27
CA SER A 134 10.47 13.63 3.68
C SER A 134 10.65 13.95 5.15
N CYS A 135 11.69 13.38 5.75
CA CYS A 135 12.13 13.68 7.10
C CYS A 135 13.63 13.98 7.13
N SER A 136 14.04 14.85 8.04
CA SER A 136 15.45 15.12 8.31
C SER A 136 15.66 15.52 9.77
N GLY A 137 16.84 15.24 10.32
CA GLY A 137 17.15 15.58 11.71
C GLY A 137 18.14 14.60 12.30
N THR A 138 17.94 14.20 13.56
CA THR A 138 18.83 13.29 14.27
C THR A 138 18.10 12.15 14.96
N ILE A 139 18.76 11.00 14.98
CA ILE A 139 18.33 9.82 15.75
C ILE A 139 19.53 9.30 16.56
N ALA A 140 19.34 9.08 17.85
CA ALA A 140 20.27 8.38 18.71
C ALA A 140 19.62 7.10 19.24
N LEU A 141 20.21 5.94 18.93
CA LEU A 141 19.80 4.67 19.54
C LEU A 141 20.33 4.57 20.98
N PRO A 142 19.75 3.72 21.85
CA PRO A 142 20.23 3.54 23.21
C PRO A 142 21.74 3.25 23.27
N GLY A 143 22.48 4.05 24.05
CA GLY A 143 23.94 3.92 24.19
C GLY A 143 24.76 4.33 22.96
N GLN A 144 24.15 4.91 21.92
CA GLN A 144 24.84 5.37 20.71
C GLN A 144 24.81 6.90 20.59
N ALA A 145 25.75 7.46 19.84
CA ALA A 145 25.75 8.87 19.49
C ALA A 145 24.60 9.19 18.53
N ALA A 146 24.13 10.44 18.56
CA ALA A 146 23.15 10.92 17.59
C ALA A 146 23.73 10.92 16.17
N VAL A 147 22.99 10.35 15.23
CA VAL A 147 23.33 10.29 13.80
C VAL A 147 22.40 11.22 13.05
N PRO A 148 22.93 12.10 12.16
CA PRO A 148 22.10 12.88 11.26
C PRO A 148 21.47 11.95 10.21
N VAL A 149 20.18 12.13 9.97
CA VAL A 149 19.42 11.30 9.03
C VAL A 149 18.63 12.17 8.08
N VAL A 150 18.47 11.69 6.85
CA VAL A 150 17.60 12.26 5.82
C VAL A 150 16.94 11.08 5.12
N GLY A 151 15.62 11.15 4.96
CA GLY A 151 14.85 10.13 4.27
C GLY A 151 13.64 10.71 3.57
N SER A 152 13.09 9.95 2.63
CA SER A 152 11.85 10.30 1.93
C SER A 152 11.02 9.05 1.70
N THR A 153 9.71 9.19 1.59
CA THR A 153 8.81 8.06 1.36
C THR A 153 7.89 8.35 0.20
N TYR A 154 7.59 7.32 -0.58
CA TYR A 154 6.51 7.37 -1.57
C TYR A 154 5.16 6.96 -0.97
N ASN A 155 5.17 6.40 0.24
CA ASN A 155 3.96 5.91 0.89
C ASN A 155 3.11 7.09 1.34
N ASN A 156 1.84 7.07 0.93
CA ASN A 156 0.83 7.95 1.47
C ASN A 156 -0.15 7.10 2.28
N PRO A 157 -0.54 7.52 3.49
CA PRO A 157 -1.53 6.78 4.26
C PRO A 157 -2.86 6.72 3.51
N ILE A 158 -3.41 5.52 3.41
CA ILE A 158 -4.73 5.27 2.83
C ILE A 158 -5.64 4.84 3.98
N PRO A 159 -6.76 5.52 4.24
CA PRO A 159 -7.70 5.11 5.27
C PRO A 159 -8.49 3.88 4.81
N ALA A 160 -8.85 3.01 5.75
CA ALA A 160 -9.66 1.81 5.47
C ALA A 160 -10.98 2.14 4.75
N SER A 161 -11.57 3.30 5.03
CA SER A 161 -12.80 3.76 4.40
C SER A 161 -12.69 4.02 2.90
N LEU A 162 -11.48 4.22 2.35
CA LEU A 162 -11.30 4.31 0.90
C LEU A 162 -11.67 2.98 0.23
N PHE A 163 -11.40 1.86 0.90
CA PHE A 163 -11.66 0.52 0.41
C PHE A 163 -13.11 0.05 0.67
N ALA A 164 -14.01 0.95 1.07
CA ALA A 164 -15.41 0.60 1.29
C ALA A 164 -16.07 0.10 -0.01
N GLY A 165 -16.80 -1.00 0.08
CA GLY A 165 -17.44 -1.65 -1.07
C GLY A 165 -17.70 -3.14 -0.85
N ASP A 166 -18.36 -3.72 -1.85
CA ASP A 166 -18.56 -5.16 -1.96
C ASP A 166 -17.42 -5.78 -2.75
N TYR A 167 -16.87 -6.89 -2.25
CA TYR A 167 -15.79 -7.62 -2.90
C TYR A 167 -16.29 -9.00 -3.33
N PHE A 168 -15.98 -9.33 -4.57
CA PHE A 168 -16.38 -10.56 -5.24
C PHE A 168 -15.14 -11.39 -5.55
N ASP A 169 -15.22 -12.69 -5.31
CA ASP A 169 -14.22 -13.65 -5.76
C ASP A 169 -14.17 -13.65 -7.29
N GLU A 170 -12.98 -13.47 -7.86
CA GLU A 170 -12.80 -13.27 -9.30
C GLU A 170 -13.19 -14.51 -10.11
N ASP A 171 -12.93 -15.71 -9.58
CA ASP A 171 -13.20 -16.98 -10.26
C ASP A 171 -14.69 -17.34 -10.23
N SER A 172 -15.34 -17.21 -9.07
CA SER A 172 -16.74 -17.62 -8.88
C SER A 172 -17.76 -16.50 -9.10
N GLY A 173 -17.34 -15.24 -8.98
CA GLY A 173 -18.22 -14.06 -8.96
C GLY A 173 -19.08 -13.93 -7.70
N SER A 174 -18.88 -14.79 -6.69
CA SER A 174 -19.59 -14.72 -5.42
C SER A 174 -19.12 -13.53 -4.60
N LYS A 175 -20.04 -12.82 -3.93
CA LYS A 175 -19.67 -11.81 -2.93
C LYS A 175 -19.04 -12.49 -1.71
N VAL A 176 -17.83 -12.12 -1.33
CA VAL A 176 -17.10 -12.78 -0.24
C VAL A 176 -16.67 -11.86 0.89
N ALA A 177 -16.67 -10.54 0.64
CA ALA A 177 -16.47 -9.55 1.69
C ALA A 177 -17.28 -8.28 1.44
N HIS A 178 -17.53 -7.54 2.51
CA HIS A 178 -18.07 -6.19 2.48
C HIS A 178 -17.31 -5.32 3.47
N ILE A 179 -16.82 -4.17 3.01
CA ILE A 179 -16.20 -3.14 3.84
C ILE A 179 -17.13 -1.93 3.86
N GLY A 180 -17.64 -1.58 5.03
CA GLY A 180 -18.49 -0.41 5.24
C GLY A 180 -17.67 0.86 5.47
N ALA A 181 -18.23 2.01 5.11
CA ALA A 181 -17.61 3.31 5.38
C ALA A 181 -17.50 3.65 6.88
N ASP A 182 -18.25 2.93 7.72
CA ASP A 182 -18.29 3.02 9.17
C ASP A 182 -17.40 1.98 9.88
N ASN A 183 -16.42 1.43 9.15
CA ASN A 183 -15.50 0.39 9.62
C ASN A 183 -16.17 -0.98 9.88
N GLN A 184 -17.39 -1.21 9.42
CA GLN A 184 -17.96 -2.56 9.41
C GLN A 184 -17.22 -3.45 8.42
N LEU A 185 -16.84 -4.65 8.85
CA LEU A 185 -16.25 -5.66 7.98
C LEU A 185 -17.13 -6.91 8.06
N GLN A 186 -17.49 -7.47 6.90
CA GLN A 186 -18.20 -8.73 6.80
C GLN A 186 -17.43 -9.66 5.86
N TYR A 187 -17.40 -10.96 6.18
CA TYR A 187 -16.57 -11.94 5.49
C TYR A 187 -17.25 -13.31 5.41
N ASP A 188 -17.02 -14.04 4.30
CA ASP A 188 -17.64 -15.34 4.01
C ASP A 188 -16.92 -16.55 4.62
N GLY A 189 -15.81 -16.31 5.32
CA GLY A 189 -15.00 -17.36 5.93
C GLY A 189 -14.24 -18.25 4.93
N GLY A 190 -14.08 -17.83 3.68
CA GLY A 190 -13.39 -18.66 2.67
C GLY A 190 -14.28 -19.64 1.91
N THR A 191 -15.61 -19.54 2.05
CA THR A 191 -16.55 -20.58 1.58
C THR A 191 -17.04 -20.37 0.15
N ASN A 192 -16.91 -19.17 -0.42
CA ASN A 192 -17.45 -18.78 -1.73
C ASN A 192 -18.98 -18.92 -1.85
N THR A 193 -19.70 -18.99 -0.72
CA THR A 193 -21.16 -19.22 -0.69
C THR A 193 -21.99 -17.95 -0.82
N GLY A 194 -21.38 -16.76 -0.78
CA GLY A 194 -22.11 -15.49 -0.73
C GLY A 194 -22.61 -15.10 0.67
N THR A 195 -22.49 -15.98 1.67
CA THR A 195 -23.00 -15.74 3.02
C THR A 195 -21.96 -15.04 3.85
N LEU A 196 -22.19 -13.76 4.19
CA LEU A 196 -21.26 -12.97 4.97
C LEU A 196 -21.60 -12.96 6.47
N ALA A 197 -20.57 -13.06 7.31
CA ALA A 197 -20.66 -12.90 8.76
C ALA A 197 -19.87 -11.66 9.21
N PRO A 198 -20.32 -10.92 10.25
CA PRO A 198 -19.57 -9.79 10.78
C PRO A 198 -18.20 -10.20 11.34
N VAL A 199 -17.18 -9.40 11.03
CA VAL A 199 -15.86 -9.43 11.66
C VAL A 199 -15.81 -8.27 12.65
N THR A 200 -15.93 -8.59 13.93
CA THR A 200 -16.08 -7.59 14.99
C THR A 200 -14.76 -6.98 15.45
N THR A 201 -13.66 -7.73 15.32
CA THR A 201 -12.33 -7.29 15.70
C THR A 201 -11.36 -7.50 14.54
N TYR A 202 -10.67 -6.44 14.13
CA TYR A 202 -9.63 -6.51 13.11
C TYR A 202 -8.60 -5.39 13.25
N LEU A 203 -7.46 -5.59 12.62
CA LEU A 203 -6.42 -4.59 12.41
C LEU A 203 -6.40 -4.16 10.95
N TYR A 204 -6.11 -2.89 10.69
CA TYR A 204 -5.81 -2.38 9.37
C TYR A 204 -4.51 -1.57 9.42
N ASN A 205 -3.52 -1.95 8.61
CA ASN A 205 -2.24 -1.26 8.57
C ASN A 205 -2.19 -0.20 7.47
N LEU A 206 -1.78 1.02 7.82
CA LEU A 206 -1.77 2.15 6.89
C LEU A 206 -0.55 2.17 5.95
N ASN A 207 0.50 1.37 6.21
CA ASN A 207 1.69 1.27 5.34
C ASN A 207 1.53 0.21 4.24
N MET A 208 0.92 -0.91 4.58
CA MET A 208 0.82 -2.08 3.72
C MET A 208 -0.60 -2.29 3.17
N TYR A 209 -1.56 -1.45 3.58
CA TYR A 209 -2.95 -1.46 3.13
C TYR A 209 -3.62 -2.84 3.25
N PHE A 210 -3.45 -3.53 4.38
CA PHE A 210 -4.08 -4.83 4.58
C PHE A 210 -4.80 -4.96 5.90
N PHE A 211 -5.91 -5.69 5.85
CA PHE A 211 -6.70 -6.06 7.02
C PHE A 211 -6.22 -7.39 7.57
N THR A 212 -6.15 -7.53 8.90
CA THR A 212 -5.85 -8.79 9.58
C THR A 212 -6.90 -9.09 10.63
N PHE A 213 -7.43 -10.30 10.63
CA PHE A 213 -8.38 -10.78 11.64
C PHE A 213 -8.38 -12.30 11.77
N MET A 214 -9.07 -12.80 12.78
CA MET A 214 -9.26 -14.24 13.01
C MET A 214 -10.68 -14.65 12.61
N GLN A 215 -10.79 -15.77 11.90
CA GLN A 215 -12.05 -16.44 11.60
C GLN A 215 -11.97 -17.87 12.18
N GLY A 216 -12.56 -18.08 13.36
CA GLY A 216 -12.30 -19.30 14.12
C GLY A 216 -10.82 -19.39 14.49
N SER A 217 -10.15 -20.48 14.10
CA SER A 217 -8.70 -20.65 14.29
C SER A 217 -7.85 -20.19 13.09
N ALA A 218 -8.49 -19.82 11.97
CA ALA A 218 -7.77 -19.36 10.78
C ALA A 218 -7.48 -17.86 10.88
N LYS A 219 -6.26 -17.48 10.48
CA LYS A 219 -5.90 -16.08 10.28
C LYS A 219 -6.25 -15.69 8.85
N VAL A 220 -6.87 -14.53 8.69
CA VAL A 220 -7.22 -13.97 7.39
C VAL A 220 -6.49 -12.65 7.22
N ASN A 221 -5.82 -12.49 6.07
CA ASN A 221 -5.23 -11.24 5.63
C ASN A 221 -5.88 -10.82 4.31
N LEU A 222 -6.38 -9.59 4.24
CA LEU A 222 -6.93 -8.99 3.02
C LEU A 222 -5.97 -7.89 2.56
N ILE A 223 -5.12 -8.19 1.58
CA ILE A 223 -4.14 -7.24 1.03
C ILE A 223 -4.83 -6.42 -0.05
N MET A 224 -5.04 -5.14 0.21
CA MET A 224 -5.81 -4.27 -0.67
C MET A 224 -4.92 -3.61 -1.72
N GLY A 225 -5.53 -3.29 -2.86
CA GLY A 225 -4.90 -2.53 -3.93
C GLY A 225 -5.94 -2.06 -4.94
N THR A 226 -5.46 -1.56 -6.06
CA THR A 226 -6.30 -1.14 -7.20
C THR A 226 -6.24 -2.19 -8.30
N ALA A 227 -7.31 -2.36 -9.06
CA ALA A 227 -7.31 -3.10 -10.31
C ALA A 227 -8.11 -2.32 -11.35
N ALA A 228 -7.41 -1.57 -12.20
CA ALA A 228 -7.93 -0.68 -13.24
C ALA A 228 -9.46 -0.72 -13.45
N GLU A 229 -9.94 -1.52 -14.40
CA GLU A 229 -11.37 -1.66 -14.70
C GLU A 229 -12.14 -2.38 -13.60
N GLN A 230 -11.52 -3.28 -12.84
CA GLN A 230 -12.19 -4.05 -11.78
C GLN A 230 -12.40 -3.26 -10.46
N GLY A 231 -11.93 -2.01 -10.40
CA GLY A 231 -12.05 -1.09 -9.28
C GLY A 231 -10.94 -1.31 -8.24
N PHE A 232 -11.30 -1.72 -7.02
CA PHE A 232 -10.33 -2.21 -6.04
C PHE A 232 -10.12 -3.72 -6.18
N ALA A 233 -8.89 -4.15 -5.90
CA ALA A 233 -8.52 -5.55 -5.77
C ALA A 233 -8.14 -5.87 -4.34
N CYS A 234 -8.30 -7.13 -3.97
CA CYS A 234 -7.86 -7.68 -2.70
C CYS A 234 -7.32 -9.09 -2.90
N ASN A 235 -6.07 -9.32 -2.50
CA ASN A 235 -5.56 -10.68 -2.34
C ASN A 235 -5.92 -11.16 -0.93
N ASN A 236 -6.80 -12.14 -0.89
CA ASN A 236 -7.27 -12.75 0.34
C ASN A 236 -6.45 -13.99 0.65
N MET A 237 -5.68 -13.94 1.74
CA MET A 237 -4.87 -15.04 2.24
C MET A 237 -5.46 -15.60 3.53
N ILE A 238 -5.70 -16.90 3.55
CA ILE A 238 -6.25 -17.63 4.69
C ILE A 238 -5.22 -18.67 5.13
N SER A 239 -4.66 -18.51 6.33
CA SER A 239 -3.73 -19.46 6.92
C SER A 239 -4.38 -20.20 8.10
N GLY A 240 -4.48 -21.53 7.97
CA GLY A 240 -5.05 -22.40 9.01
C GLY A 240 -4.00 -23.02 9.94
N THR A 241 -4.47 -23.59 11.05
CA THR A 241 -3.67 -24.48 11.90
C THR A 241 -3.24 -25.72 11.11
N GLY A 242 -1.97 -25.81 10.74
CA GLY A 242 -1.41 -26.89 9.91
C GLY A 242 -0.60 -26.44 8.69
N GLY A 243 -0.47 -25.13 8.45
CA GLY A 243 0.42 -24.58 7.41
C GLY A 243 -0.16 -24.54 5.99
N SER A 244 -1.42 -24.95 5.80
CA SER A 244 -2.12 -24.74 4.52
C SER A 244 -2.47 -23.26 4.35
N LEU A 245 -2.02 -22.68 3.24
CA LEU A 245 -2.35 -21.32 2.79
C LEU A 245 -3.32 -21.43 1.62
N VAL A 246 -4.50 -20.83 1.76
CA VAL A 246 -5.45 -20.62 0.66
C VAL A 246 -5.39 -19.16 0.25
N SER A 247 -5.31 -18.88 -1.05
CA SER A 247 -5.33 -17.53 -1.61
C SER A 247 -6.43 -17.39 -2.67
N ARG A 248 -7.17 -16.29 -2.60
CA ARG A 248 -8.21 -15.87 -3.55
C ARG A 248 -7.94 -14.45 -4.04
N SER A 249 -8.23 -14.16 -5.30
CA SER A 249 -8.26 -12.81 -5.86
C SER A 249 -9.68 -12.28 -5.79
N LEU A 250 -9.84 -11.11 -5.16
CA LEU A 250 -11.14 -10.45 -5.01
C LEU A 250 -11.14 -9.11 -5.72
N VAL A 251 -12.28 -8.71 -6.27
CA VAL A 251 -12.46 -7.44 -6.97
C VAL A 251 -13.81 -6.79 -6.65
N THR A 252 -13.90 -5.47 -6.79
CA THR A 252 -15.17 -4.75 -6.58
C THR A 252 -16.11 -4.79 -7.81
N ILE A 253 -15.55 -4.94 -9.01
CA ILE A 253 -16.32 -5.06 -10.26
C ILE A 253 -15.94 -6.38 -10.97
N PRO A 254 -16.66 -7.48 -10.72
CA PRO A 254 -16.30 -8.82 -11.23
C PRO A 254 -16.54 -8.98 -12.74
N LYS A 255 -17.31 -8.09 -13.38
CA LYS A 255 -17.68 -8.17 -14.80
C LYS A 255 -17.27 -6.90 -15.56
N ALA A 256 -16.10 -6.37 -15.23
CA ALA A 256 -15.55 -5.20 -15.90
C ALA A 256 -15.26 -5.48 -17.38
N GLN A 257 -15.47 -4.49 -18.24
CA GLN A 257 -15.15 -4.62 -19.66
C GLN A 257 -13.68 -4.28 -19.89
N LYS A 258 -12.87 -5.33 -20.09
CA LYS A 258 -11.46 -5.20 -20.41
C LYS A 258 -11.28 -4.89 -21.91
N PRO A 259 -10.62 -3.79 -22.28
CA PRO A 259 -10.33 -3.50 -23.68
C PRO A 259 -9.35 -4.55 -24.24
N ALA A 260 -9.40 -4.77 -25.55
CA ALA A 260 -8.34 -5.51 -26.21
C ALA A 260 -6.99 -4.81 -25.95
N LEU A 261 -5.92 -5.58 -25.79
CA LEU A 261 -4.59 -5.00 -25.62
C LEU A 261 -4.21 -4.27 -26.91
N GLU A 262 -3.95 -2.97 -26.80
CA GLU A 262 -3.44 -2.17 -27.90
C GLU A 262 -2.02 -1.69 -27.53
N LEU A 263 -1.04 -2.00 -28.37
CA LEU A 263 0.36 -1.62 -28.15
C LEU A 263 0.56 -0.19 -28.68
N TYR A 264 0.72 0.78 -27.79
CA TYR A 264 1.03 2.16 -28.16
C TYR A 264 2.28 2.72 -27.49
N ASP A 265 2.83 3.73 -28.16
CA ASP A 265 4.08 4.48 -27.95
C ASP A 265 4.12 5.33 -26.65
N LEU A 266 5.33 5.71 -26.24
CA LEU A 266 5.85 6.55 -25.14
C LEU A 266 5.07 7.85 -24.82
N SER A 267 4.09 8.22 -25.64
CA SER A 267 3.19 9.36 -25.41
C SER A 267 2.41 9.32 -24.09
N GLY A 268 2.25 8.13 -23.48
CA GLY A 268 1.58 7.93 -22.19
C GLY A 268 2.40 8.29 -20.95
N CYS A 269 3.71 8.51 -21.06
CA CYS A 269 4.61 8.67 -19.90
C CYS A 269 4.18 9.82 -18.96
N GLN A 270 3.67 10.93 -19.51
CA GLN A 270 3.20 12.04 -18.66
C GLN A 270 1.88 11.75 -17.95
N LEU A 271 1.02 10.91 -18.55
CA LEU A 271 -0.23 10.50 -17.91
C LEU A 271 0.04 9.44 -16.82
N ALA A 272 1.11 8.66 -16.96
CA ALA A 272 1.52 7.66 -15.96
C ALA A 272 1.78 8.29 -14.58
N ASP A 273 2.32 9.51 -14.54
CA ASP A 273 2.48 10.30 -13.30
C ASP A 273 1.16 10.52 -12.56
N PHE A 274 0.02 10.40 -13.23
CA PHE A 274 -1.31 10.54 -12.64
C PHE A 274 -1.98 9.19 -12.33
N SER A 275 -1.21 8.09 -12.31
CA SER A 275 -1.78 6.80 -11.95
C SER A 275 -2.36 6.83 -10.53
N GLY A 276 -3.56 6.31 -10.37
CA GLY A 276 -4.34 6.38 -9.15
C GLY A 276 -5.77 5.88 -9.34
N TYR A 277 -6.43 5.66 -8.21
CA TYR A 277 -7.87 5.42 -8.14
C TYR A 277 -8.53 6.70 -7.60
N TYR A 278 -9.30 7.36 -8.47
CA TYR A 278 -9.97 8.60 -8.15
C TYR A 278 -11.43 8.31 -7.84
N THR A 279 -11.82 8.37 -6.57
CA THR A 279 -13.24 8.43 -6.21
C THR A 279 -13.82 9.72 -6.80
N ILE A 280 -14.86 9.60 -7.61
CA ILE A 280 -15.46 10.75 -8.30
C ILE A 280 -16.83 11.10 -7.73
N GLN A 281 -17.17 12.38 -7.83
CA GLN A 281 -18.45 12.93 -7.46
C GLN A 281 -19.02 13.73 -8.63
N GLY A 282 -20.33 13.65 -8.81
CA GLY A 282 -21.06 14.51 -9.73
C GLY A 282 -21.43 15.85 -9.10
N THR A 283 -22.16 16.68 -9.84
CA THR A 283 -22.72 17.91 -9.29
C THR A 283 -23.90 17.63 -8.36
N ALA A 284 -24.31 18.60 -7.55
CA ALA A 284 -25.52 18.48 -6.73
C ALA A 284 -26.79 18.17 -7.55
N ALA A 285 -26.85 18.59 -8.82
CA ALA A 285 -27.97 18.32 -9.71
C ALA A 285 -27.91 16.92 -10.37
N GLN A 286 -26.73 16.31 -10.42
CA GLN A 286 -26.48 14.99 -11.02
C GLN A 286 -25.47 14.23 -10.15
N PRO A 287 -25.86 13.79 -8.93
CA PRO A 287 -24.97 13.07 -8.05
C PRO A 287 -24.60 11.72 -8.65
N LEU A 288 -23.37 11.29 -8.39
CA LEU A 288 -22.90 9.94 -8.70
C LEU A 288 -23.01 9.04 -7.47
N GLN A 289 -22.92 7.73 -7.70
CA GLN A 289 -22.84 6.78 -6.59
C GLN A 289 -21.53 6.99 -5.81
N PRO A 290 -21.51 6.77 -4.48
CA PRO A 290 -20.29 6.93 -3.67
C PRO A 290 -19.11 6.07 -4.11
N THR A 291 -19.39 4.96 -4.82
CA THR A 291 -18.40 4.02 -5.36
C THR A 291 -18.01 4.33 -6.81
N ALA A 292 -18.53 5.39 -7.41
CA ALA A 292 -18.12 5.82 -8.75
C ALA A 292 -16.63 6.22 -8.76
N PHE A 293 -15.93 5.89 -9.83
CA PHE A 293 -14.50 6.17 -9.96
C PHE A 293 -14.03 6.44 -11.39
N VAL A 294 -12.86 7.08 -11.45
CA VAL A 294 -11.95 7.01 -12.60
C VAL A 294 -10.66 6.39 -12.09
N SER A 295 -10.12 5.39 -12.78
CA SER A 295 -8.78 4.87 -12.50
C SER A 295 -7.86 5.18 -13.66
N ILE A 296 -6.63 5.58 -13.35
CA ILE A 296 -5.55 5.65 -14.31
C ILE A 296 -4.50 4.67 -13.81
N GLN A 297 -4.20 3.64 -14.59
CA GLN A 297 -3.20 2.64 -14.22
C GLN A 297 -2.15 2.58 -15.31
N SER A 298 -0.97 3.08 -14.98
CA SER A 298 0.22 2.81 -15.78
C SER A 298 0.84 1.47 -15.41
N GLN A 299 1.43 0.85 -16.43
CA GLN A 299 2.43 -0.19 -16.31
C GLN A 299 3.50 0.10 -17.34
N TYR A 300 4.74 -0.26 -17.06
CA TYR A 300 5.78 -0.27 -18.08
C TYR A 300 6.32 -1.68 -18.29
N ALA A 301 6.75 -1.94 -19.52
CA ALA A 301 7.40 -3.18 -19.89
C ALA A 301 8.78 -2.89 -20.47
N THR A 302 9.80 -3.51 -19.87
CA THR A 302 11.14 -3.59 -20.45
C THR A 302 11.13 -4.76 -21.43
N VAL A 303 11.04 -4.48 -22.73
CA VAL A 303 10.94 -5.53 -23.77
C VAL A 303 12.25 -5.74 -24.53
N LEU A 304 13.17 -4.79 -24.43
CA LEU A 304 14.51 -4.85 -25.00
C LEU A 304 15.52 -4.53 -23.89
N PRO A 305 16.13 -5.56 -23.27
CA PRO A 305 17.19 -5.36 -22.29
C PRO A 305 18.29 -4.41 -22.79
N ASP A 306 18.91 -3.65 -21.88
CA ASP A 306 20.02 -2.72 -22.15
C ASP A 306 19.74 -1.53 -23.08
N THR A 307 18.55 -1.43 -23.67
CA THR A 307 18.18 -0.27 -24.50
C THR A 307 17.74 0.93 -23.67
N GLY A 308 17.25 0.69 -22.45
CA GLY A 308 16.58 1.69 -21.62
C GLY A 308 15.23 2.13 -22.18
N TRP A 309 14.64 1.35 -23.10
CA TRP A 309 13.35 1.65 -23.72
C TRP A 309 12.22 0.91 -23.02
N ASP A 310 11.45 1.67 -22.25
CA ASP A 310 10.26 1.18 -21.57
C ASP A 310 9.00 1.49 -22.37
N LEU A 311 8.26 0.45 -22.73
CA LEU A 311 6.91 0.63 -23.27
C LEU A 311 5.96 0.94 -22.12
N ASN A 312 5.42 2.15 -22.11
CA ASN A 312 4.45 2.59 -21.10
C ASN A 312 3.02 2.37 -21.62
N PHE A 313 2.24 1.60 -20.88
CA PHE A 313 0.82 1.35 -21.15
C PHE A 313 0.00 2.01 -20.06
N VAL A 314 -0.92 2.89 -20.45
CA VAL A 314 -1.83 3.54 -19.51
C VAL A 314 -3.25 3.12 -19.82
N MET A 315 -3.88 2.43 -18.87
CA MET A 315 -5.30 2.14 -18.91
C MET A 315 -6.06 3.22 -18.13
N ILE A 316 -7.06 3.82 -18.78
CA ILE A 316 -8.04 4.70 -18.15
C ILE A 316 -9.35 3.91 -18.03
N SER A 317 -9.84 3.75 -16.81
CA SER A 317 -11.12 3.09 -16.57
C SER A 317 -12.11 4.03 -15.89
N VAL A 318 -13.38 3.89 -16.25
CA VAL A 318 -14.46 4.76 -15.77
C VAL A 318 -15.62 3.91 -15.26
N SER A 319 -16.12 4.24 -14.08
CA SER A 319 -17.37 3.74 -13.51
C SER A 319 -18.17 4.91 -12.95
N LEU A 320 -19.35 5.18 -13.52
CA LEU A 320 -20.24 6.25 -13.02
C LEU A 320 -21.29 5.72 -12.02
N ASP A 321 -21.57 4.42 -12.06
CA ASP A 321 -22.53 3.75 -11.18
C ASP A 321 -21.86 2.99 -10.01
N GLY A 322 -20.54 2.82 -10.05
CA GLY A 322 -19.77 2.05 -9.07
C GLY A 322 -20.05 0.54 -9.11
N VAL A 323 -20.67 0.03 -10.17
CA VAL A 323 -21.06 -1.38 -10.35
C VAL A 323 -20.57 -1.94 -11.68
N THR A 324 -20.56 -1.11 -12.72
CA THR A 324 -20.04 -1.42 -14.05
C THR A 324 -18.90 -0.49 -14.40
N SER A 325 -17.98 -0.96 -15.23
CA SER A 325 -16.83 -0.17 -15.65
C SER A 325 -16.39 -0.50 -17.06
N GLN A 326 -15.78 0.50 -17.68
CA GLN A 326 -15.18 0.38 -18.99
C GLN A 326 -13.73 0.85 -18.93
N GLY A 327 -12.80 -0.01 -19.37
CA GLY A 327 -11.40 0.35 -19.57
C GLY A 327 -11.11 0.79 -21.00
N TYR A 328 -10.13 1.68 -21.14
CA TYR A 328 -9.60 2.18 -22.41
C TYR A 328 -8.07 2.28 -22.31
N TYR A 329 -7.33 1.72 -23.26
CA TYR A 329 -5.90 2.03 -23.37
C TYR A 329 -5.70 3.40 -23.99
N PHE A 330 -4.74 4.16 -23.47
CA PHE A 330 -4.36 5.45 -24.03
C PHE A 330 -3.83 5.27 -25.45
N ASN A 331 -4.55 5.83 -26.41
CA ASN A 331 -4.19 5.79 -27.83
C ASN A 331 -3.86 7.22 -28.31
N PRO A 332 -2.60 7.55 -28.65
CA PRO A 332 -2.22 8.91 -29.05
C PRO A 332 -2.82 9.38 -30.39
N PHE A 333 -3.40 8.47 -31.17
CA PHE A 333 -4.06 8.82 -32.43
C PHE A 333 -5.50 9.32 -32.23
N THR A 334 -6.16 8.93 -31.14
CA THR A 334 -7.56 9.29 -30.82
C THR A 334 -7.69 10.06 -29.51
N MET A 335 -6.66 10.06 -28.68
CA MET A 335 -6.62 10.69 -27.36
C MET A 335 -5.43 11.65 -27.25
N SER A 336 -5.48 12.56 -26.28
CA SER A 336 -4.33 13.43 -25.98
C SER A 336 -4.23 13.73 -24.49
N PHE A 337 -3.00 13.88 -24.00
CA PHE A 337 -2.70 14.41 -22.69
C PHE A 337 -1.74 15.58 -22.83
N LYS A 338 -2.22 16.81 -22.63
CA LYS A 338 -1.42 18.04 -22.82
C LYS A 338 -1.77 19.07 -21.77
N GLY A 339 -0.76 19.66 -21.11
CA GLY A 339 -0.98 20.66 -20.07
C GLY A 339 -1.80 20.14 -18.87
N GLY A 340 -1.70 18.84 -18.57
CA GLY A 340 -2.53 18.19 -17.56
C GLY A 340 -3.97 17.90 -18.00
N THR A 341 -4.38 18.21 -19.23
CA THR A 341 -5.70 17.87 -19.74
C THR A 341 -5.66 16.55 -20.51
N LEU A 342 -6.40 15.54 -20.05
CA LEU A 342 -6.77 14.33 -20.81
C LEU A 342 -8.00 14.61 -21.66
N SER A 343 -7.94 14.29 -22.95
CA SER A 343 -9.06 14.41 -23.89
C SER A 343 -9.23 13.11 -24.68
N MET A 344 -10.41 12.52 -24.59
CA MET A 344 -10.84 11.31 -25.33
C MET A 344 -12.19 11.62 -26.01
N PRO A 345 -12.19 12.26 -27.19
CA PRO A 345 -13.40 12.79 -27.83
C PRO A 345 -14.44 11.71 -28.15
N ASP A 346 -14.01 10.54 -28.63
CA ASP A 346 -14.90 9.44 -29.00
C ASP A 346 -15.67 8.87 -27.79
N GLN A 347 -15.08 8.98 -26.59
CA GLN A 347 -15.71 8.58 -25.33
C GLN A 347 -16.41 9.76 -24.62
N GLY A 348 -16.32 10.98 -25.17
CA GLY A 348 -16.86 12.19 -24.53
C GLY A 348 -16.19 12.52 -23.19
N ILE A 349 -14.90 12.21 -23.04
CA ILE A 349 -14.13 12.45 -21.80
C ILE A 349 -13.19 13.64 -21.99
N LYS A 350 -13.25 14.58 -21.06
CA LYS A 350 -12.28 15.68 -20.96
C LYS A 350 -12.01 15.99 -19.49
N LEU A 351 -10.81 15.69 -19.01
CA LEU A 351 -10.43 15.81 -17.60
C LEU A 351 -9.17 16.66 -17.45
N GLN A 352 -9.20 17.64 -16.57
CA GLN A 352 -8.01 18.33 -16.08
C GLN A 352 -7.50 17.60 -14.85
N LEU A 353 -6.23 17.20 -14.88
CA LEU A 353 -5.53 16.56 -13.79
C LEU A 353 -4.48 17.51 -13.19
N THR A 354 -4.33 17.46 -11.88
CA THR A 354 -3.34 18.24 -11.12
C THR A 354 -2.75 17.39 -10.00
N ARG A 355 -1.43 17.48 -9.80
CA ARG A 355 -0.74 16.88 -8.64
C ARG A 355 -0.50 17.95 -7.58
N GLY A 356 -0.72 17.59 -6.33
CA GLY A 356 -0.54 18.46 -5.17
C GLY A 356 -1.14 17.83 -3.92
N TYR A 357 -0.41 17.93 -2.81
CA TYR A 357 -0.91 17.44 -1.52
C TYR A 357 -2.01 18.35 -0.99
N SER A 358 -3.19 17.79 -0.76
CA SER A 358 -4.32 18.45 -0.12
C SER A 358 -4.39 18.05 1.36
N ALA A 359 -4.02 18.96 2.26
CA ALA A 359 -4.01 18.68 3.71
C ALA A 359 -5.39 18.31 4.29
N GLY A 360 -6.49 18.76 3.65
CA GLY A 360 -7.85 18.50 4.15
C GLY A 360 -8.32 17.05 3.98
N ASN A 361 -7.78 16.32 3.00
CA ASN A 361 -8.20 14.95 2.70
C ASN A 361 -7.04 13.99 2.40
N GLY A 362 -5.78 14.45 2.41
CA GLY A 362 -4.59 13.66 2.12
C GLY A 362 -4.36 13.33 0.64
N ALA A 363 -5.19 13.88 -0.27
CA ALA A 363 -5.08 13.63 -1.70
C ALA A 363 -3.75 14.12 -2.28
N LEU A 364 -3.22 13.37 -3.24
CA LEU A 364 -1.96 13.67 -3.94
C LEU A 364 -2.18 14.16 -5.37
N ALA A 365 -3.30 13.77 -5.95
CA ALA A 365 -3.73 14.27 -7.24
C ALA A 365 -5.24 14.41 -7.27
N SER A 366 -5.71 15.33 -8.10
CA SER A 366 -7.12 15.57 -8.34
C SER A 366 -7.42 15.61 -9.82
N LEU A 367 -8.69 15.34 -10.14
CA LEU A 367 -9.23 15.52 -11.47
C LEU A 367 -10.53 16.29 -11.43
N SER A 368 -10.82 16.99 -12.51
CA SER A 368 -12.09 17.67 -12.73
C SER A 368 -12.38 17.79 -14.22
N GLY A 369 -13.65 17.80 -14.61
CA GLY A 369 -14.01 17.93 -16.02
C GLY A 369 -15.33 17.26 -16.32
N THR A 370 -15.43 16.61 -17.48
CA THR A 370 -16.67 15.99 -17.95
C THR A 370 -16.46 14.59 -18.50
N ILE A 371 -17.42 13.71 -18.25
CA ILE A 371 -17.52 12.36 -18.83
C ILE A 371 -18.94 12.23 -19.39
N GLY A 372 -19.09 12.00 -20.70
CA GLY A 372 -20.41 11.91 -21.33
C GLY A 372 -21.27 13.17 -21.15
N GLY A 373 -20.64 14.34 -21.00
CA GLY A 373 -21.29 15.62 -20.70
C GLY A 373 -21.63 15.86 -19.23
N GLN A 374 -21.50 14.86 -18.35
CA GLN A 374 -21.69 15.02 -16.91
C GLN A 374 -20.43 15.60 -16.27
N ALA A 375 -20.57 16.70 -15.52
CA ALA A 375 -19.46 17.30 -14.80
C ALA A 375 -19.11 16.48 -13.55
N ILE A 376 -17.80 16.25 -13.37
CA ILE A 376 -17.27 15.44 -12.27
C ILE A 376 -16.04 16.09 -11.64
N THR A 377 -15.80 15.76 -10.38
CA THR A 377 -14.54 16.01 -9.65
C THR A 377 -14.11 14.74 -8.94
N GLY A 378 -12.82 14.58 -8.68
CA GLY A 378 -12.32 13.44 -7.93
C GLY A 378 -10.90 13.63 -7.47
N SER A 379 -10.44 12.71 -6.63
CA SER A 379 -9.11 12.76 -6.05
C SER A 379 -8.59 11.36 -5.70
N THR A 380 -7.28 11.18 -5.74
CA THR A 380 -6.61 9.93 -5.36
C THR A 380 -5.66 10.15 -4.18
N LEU A 381 -5.63 9.18 -3.27
CA LEU A 381 -4.63 9.07 -2.22
C LEU A 381 -3.41 8.24 -2.66
N PHE A 382 -3.55 7.48 -3.74
CA PHE A 382 -2.49 6.61 -4.23
C PHE A 382 -1.36 7.41 -4.87
N ASN A 383 -0.14 6.95 -4.63
CA ASN A 383 1.06 7.44 -5.29
C ASN A 383 1.69 6.27 -6.05
N PRO A 384 2.05 6.43 -7.33
CA PRO A 384 2.82 5.40 -8.02
C PRO A 384 4.24 5.34 -7.44
N VAL A 385 4.75 4.15 -7.19
CA VAL A 385 6.08 3.92 -6.59
C VAL A 385 6.99 3.28 -7.63
N PRO A 386 8.12 3.92 -7.99
CA PRO A 386 9.08 3.34 -8.90
C PRO A 386 9.74 2.11 -8.27
N LEU A 387 10.13 1.12 -9.08
CA LEU A 387 10.73 -0.11 -8.58
C LEU A 387 12.03 0.18 -7.80
N SER A 388 12.79 1.19 -8.23
CA SER A 388 13.98 1.69 -7.55
C SER A 388 13.75 2.15 -6.09
N ALA A 389 12.52 2.47 -5.70
CA ALA A 389 12.21 2.78 -4.30
C ALA A 389 12.43 1.59 -3.35
N PHE A 390 12.47 0.36 -3.88
CA PHE A 390 12.74 -0.86 -3.13
C PHE A 390 14.22 -1.29 -3.16
N GLN A 391 15.10 -0.47 -3.74
CA GLN A 391 16.56 -0.67 -3.65
C GLN A 391 17.04 -0.66 -2.21
N GLY A 392 18.20 -1.30 -1.98
CA GLY A 392 18.83 -1.36 -0.66
C GLY A 392 19.73 -2.56 -0.51
N ALA A 393 19.79 -3.10 0.72
CA ALA A 393 20.46 -4.37 0.97
C ALA A 393 19.72 -5.51 0.24
N PRO A 394 20.43 -6.56 -0.23
CA PRO A 394 19.79 -7.74 -0.81
C PRO A 394 18.75 -8.32 0.15
N MET A 395 17.55 -8.58 -0.38
CA MET A 395 16.50 -9.26 0.38
C MET A 395 16.75 -10.75 0.36
N THR A 396 16.66 -11.41 1.51
CA THR A 396 16.97 -12.85 1.66
C THR A 396 15.96 -13.59 2.51
N ASN A 397 15.98 -14.93 2.47
CA ASN A 397 15.20 -15.79 3.37
C ASN A 397 16.00 -17.00 3.88
N SER A 398 15.39 -17.80 4.75
CA SER A 398 16.02 -18.99 5.34
C SER A 398 16.24 -20.13 4.33
N GLN A 399 15.58 -20.08 3.18
CA GLN A 399 15.79 -20.99 2.05
C GLN A 399 16.95 -20.55 1.14
N SER A 400 17.68 -19.49 1.51
CA SER A 400 18.78 -18.89 0.74
C SER A 400 18.33 -18.25 -0.58
N ASP A 401 17.04 -17.96 -0.76
CA ASP A 401 16.61 -17.10 -1.85
C ASP A 401 17.22 -15.70 -1.65
N THR A 402 17.63 -15.07 -2.74
CA THR A 402 18.20 -13.72 -2.75
C THR A 402 17.57 -12.90 -3.87
N LEU A 403 17.10 -11.70 -3.53
CA LEU A 403 16.54 -10.72 -4.44
C LEU A 403 17.23 -9.36 -4.26
N THR A 404 17.72 -8.78 -5.35
CA THR A 404 18.24 -7.41 -5.38
C THR A 404 17.47 -6.63 -6.43
N VAL A 405 17.00 -5.43 -6.06
CA VAL A 405 16.49 -4.47 -7.04
C VAL A 405 17.66 -3.66 -7.54
N ASN A 406 17.95 -3.72 -8.85
CA ASN A 406 19.11 -3.06 -9.43
C ASN A 406 18.76 -1.63 -9.87
N ASN A 407 17.63 -1.46 -10.55
CA ASN A 407 17.11 -0.18 -11.04
C ASN A 407 15.60 -0.30 -11.32
N ASP A 408 15.00 0.69 -12.00
CA ASP A 408 13.57 0.64 -12.33
C ASP A 408 13.21 -0.48 -13.33
N ASN A 409 14.18 -1.03 -14.04
CA ASN A 409 13.97 -1.91 -15.18
C ASN A 409 14.48 -3.34 -14.94
N GLU A 410 15.11 -3.60 -13.80
CA GLU A 410 15.88 -4.80 -13.58
C GLU A 410 15.93 -5.22 -12.11
N VAL A 411 15.71 -6.51 -11.88
CA VAL A 411 15.96 -7.17 -10.59
C VAL A 411 16.84 -8.40 -10.80
N HIS A 412 17.65 -8.75 -9.80
CA HIS A 412 18.41 -9.99 -9.75
C HIS A 412 17.78 -10.94 -8.73
N TYR A 413 17.31 -12.11 -9.16
CA TYR A 413 16.70 -13.11 -8.27
C TYR A 413 17.33 -14.48 -8.47
N ASN A 414 17.87 -15.07 -7.40
CA ASN A 414 18.46 -16.42 -7.38
C ASN A 414 19.45 -16.69 -8.53
N GLY A 415 20.35 -15.74 -8.81
CA GLY A 415 21.35 -15.88 -9.87
C GLY A 415 20.84 -15.54 -11.28
N THR A 416 19.59 -15.08 -11.42
CA THR A 416 18.99 -14.70 -12.70
C THR A 416 18.75 -13.19 -12.74
N ASP A 417 19.32 -12.53 -13.74
CA ASP A 417 18.96 -11.14 -14.08
C ASP A 417 17.61 -11.15 -14.80
N MET A 418 16.67 -10.38 -14.26
CA MET A 418 15.32 -10.22 -14.79
C MET A 418 15.20 -8.80 -15.35
N ASP A 419 15.55 -8.65 -16.62
CA ASP A 419 15.61 -7.41 -17.39
C ASP A 419 14.48 -7.28 -18.43
N SER A 420 13.65 -8.32 -18.57
CA SER A 420 12.43 -8.29 -19.39
C SER A 420 11.19 -8.39 -18.52
N ILE A 421 10.87 -7.28 -17.84
CA ILE A 421 9.83 -7.23 -16.80
C ILE A 421 8.61 -6.44 -17.26
N ILE A 422 7.47 -6.71 -16.63
CA ILE A 422 6.35 -5.78 -16.55
C ILE A 422 6.28 -5.29 -15.11
N TYR A 423 6.18 -3.99 -14.88
CA TYR A 423 5.99 -3.43 -13.56
C TYR A 423 4.78 -2.51 -13.51
N VAL A 424 4.00 -2.62 -12.44
CA VAL A 424 2.81 -1.80 -12.16
C VAL A 424 3.09 -0.94 -10.92
N PRO A 425 3.53 0.33 -11.10
CA PRO A 425 3.94 1.20 -9.99
C PRO A 425 2.87 1.46 -8.92
N LEU A 426 1.59 1.36 -9.27
CA LEU A 426 0.50 1.60 -8.31
C LEU A 426 0.24 0.40 -7.40
N MET A 427 0.65 -0.79 -7.82
CA MET A 427 0.44 -2.06 -7.10
C MET A 427 1.72 -2.64 -6.52
N TYR A 428 2.88 -2.12 -6.94
CA TYR A 428 4.21 -2.63 -6.57
C TYR A 428 4.39 -4.08 -7.02
N ILE A 429 3.79 -4.43 -8.16
CA ILE A 429 3.83 -5.77 -8.73
C ILE A 429 4.75 -5.77 -9.95
N LEU A 430 5.71 -6.68 -9.93
CA LEU A 430 6.56 -7.03 -11.06
C LEU A 430 6.18 -8.42 -11.58
N ALA A 431 6.19 -8.59 -12.89
CA ALA A 431 5.96 -9.86 -13.55
C ALA A 431 7.09 -10.15 -14.55
N TYR A 432 7.59 -11.39 -14.57
CA TYR A 432 8.70 -11.83 -15.41
C TYR A 432 8.48 -13.25 -15.97
N PRO A 433 8.84 -13.53 -17.23
CA PRO A 433 9.22 -12.57 -18.27
C PRO A 433 8.00 -11.81 -18.82
N ALA A 434 8.21 -10.63 -19.40
CA ALA A 434 7.14 -9.75 -19.88
C ALA A 434 6.17 -10.42 -20.88
N SER A 435 6.68 -11.31 -21.75
CA SER A 435 5.85 -11.95 -22.79
C SER A 435 4.98 -13.11 -22.30
N ASN A 436 5.36 -13.76 -21.19
CA ASN A 436 4.60 -14.87 -20.59
C ASN A 436 5.03 -15.04 -19.12
N PRO A 437 4.50 -14.22 -18.20
CA PRO A 437 4.99 -14.20 -16.84
C PRO A 437 4.82 -15.53 -16.12
N THR A 438 5.91 -16.04 -15.57
CA THR A 438 5.96 -17.22 -14.71
C THR A 438 6.36 -16.90 -13.28
N VAL A 439 6.94 -15.71 -13.07
CA VAL A 439 7.31 -15.15 -11.78
C VAL A 439 6.55 -13.85 -11.57
N VAL A 440 5.94 -13.70 -10.41
CA VAL A 440 5.27 -12.48 -9.96
C VAL A 440 5.84 -12.09 -8.61
N MET A 441 6.29 -10.86 -8.47
CA MET A 441 6.86 -10.30 -7.26
C MET A 441 5.97 -9.17 -6.77
N SER A 442 5.59 -9.20 -5.50
CA SER A 442 4.84 -8.13 -4.84
C SER A 442 5.73 -7.49 -3.79
N PHE A 443 6.11 -6.22 -4.01
CA PHE A 443 7.02 -5.47 -3.16
C PHE A 443 6.27 -4.69 -2.07
N GLY A 444 6.94 -4.50 -0.94
CA GLY A 444 6.41 -3.74 0.18
C GLY A 444 7.43 -3.64 1.31
N THR A 445 6.91 -3.52 2.53
CA THR A 445 7.73 -3.46 3.75
C THR A 445 7.15 -4.40 4.80
N ASP A 446 7.97 -4.98 5.67
CA ASP A 446 7.55 -5.87 6.76
C ASP A 446 8.17 -5.42 8.10
N GLY A 447 7.66 -4.33 8.68
CA GLY A 447 8.01 -3.93 10.04
C GLY A 447 9.52 -3.83 10.27
N THR A 448 10.06 -4.62 11.21
CA THR A 448 11.51 -4.64 11.51
C THR A 448 12.35 -5.35 10.45
N HIS A 449 11.74 -6.02 9.47
CA HIS A 449 12.46 -6.63 8.36
C HIS A 449 12.77 -5.64 7.22
N GLY A 450 12.26 -4.41 7.30
CA GLY A 450 12.47 -3.39 6.26
C GLY A 450 11.74 -3.73 4.96
N ASN A 451 12.38 -3.49 3.81
CA ASN A 451 11.84 -3.90 2.50
C ASN A 451 11.57 -5.41 2.47
N ALA A 452 10.46 -5.80 1.85
CA ALA A 452 10.08 -7.19 1.69
C ALA A 452 9.50 -7.43 0.29
N CYS A 453 9.59 -8.67 -0.17
CA CYS A 453 8.99 -9.09 -1.42
C CYS A 453 8.37 -10.49 -1.25
N ILE A 454 7.12 -10.63 -1.69
CA ILE A 454 6.49 -11.94 -1.88
C ILE A 454 6.77 -12.37 -3.31
N VAL A 455 7.43 -13.52 -3.49
CA VAL A 455 7.77 -14.09 -4.79
C VAL A 455 6.86 -15.27 -5.06
N THR A 456 6.06 -15.19 -6.11
CA THR A 456 5.24 -16.30 -6.62
C THR A 456 5.86 -16.83 -7.91
N THR A 457 6.29 -18.08 -7.89
CA THR A 457 6.80 -18.80 -9.07
C THR A 457 5.75 -19.75 -9.61
N GLN A 458 5.87 -20.09 -10.89
CA GLN A 458 4.89 -20.89 -11.63
C GLN A 458 3.49 -20.25 -11.58
N ALA A 459 3.44 -18.91 -11.60
CA ALA A 459 2.25 -18.10 -11.32
C ALA A 459 1.08 -18.37 -12.28
N ASN A 460 1.35 -18.88 -13.47
CA ASN A 460 0.37 -19.24 -14.49
C ASN A 460 -0.07 -20.72 -14.44
N THR A 461 0.26 -21.44 -13.35
CA THR A 461 -0.07 -22.87 -13.20
C THR A 461 -0.83 -23.14 -11.89
N ALA A 462 -1.48 -24.29 -11.82
CA ALA A 462 -2.12 -24.75 -10.58
C ALA A 462 -1.13 -25.02 -9.44
N ASP A 463 0.15 -25.25 -9.76
CA ASP A 463 1.23 -25.59 -8.82
C ASP A 463 1.98 -24.35 -8.31
N ARG A 464 1.34 -23.18 -8.31
CA ARG A 464 1.91 -21.92 -7.82
C ARG A 464 2.64 -22.09 -6.48
N LYS A 465 3.87 -21.57 -6.41
CA LYS A 465 4.67 -21.58 -5.18
C LYS A 465 4.96 -20.17 -4.73
N THR A 466 4.71 -19.88 -3.46
CA THR A 466 4.94 -18.56 -2.88
C THR A 466 6.03 -18.65 -1.81
N THR A 467 7.05 -17.80 -1.93
CA THR A 467 8.05 -17.54 -0.90
C THR A 467 8.08 -16.05 -0.58
N SER A 468 8.80 -15.67 0.48
CA SER A 468 9.04 -14.27 0.83
C SER A 468 10.53 -14.05 1.07
N VAL A 469 11.01 -12.85 0.78
CA VAL A 469 12.38 -12.39 1.05
C VAL A 469 12.35 -11.03 1.73
N TRP A 470 13.35 -10.74 2.58
CA TRP A 470 13.38 -9.59 3.46
C TRP A 470 14.74 -8.89 3.48
N GLY A 471 14.75 -7.56 3.57
CA GLY A 471 15.97 -6.75 3.60
C GLY A 471 16.78 -6.93 4.88
N ILE A 472 16.10 -7.16 6.01
CA ILE A 472 16.69 -7.62 7.26
C ILE A 472 16.16 -9.03 7.53
N PRO A 473 16.97 -10.09 7.32
CA PRO A 473 16.54 -11.46 7.52
C PRO A 473 16.23 -11.77 8.99
N SER A 474 15.39 -12.79 9.18
CA SER A 474 14.87 -13.23 10.49
C SER A 474 15.87 -14.05 11.29
#